data_AF-A0A843LMY9-F1
#
_entry.id   AF-A0A843LMY9-F1
#
_cell.length_a   1.000
_cell.length_b   1.000
_cell.length_c   1.000
_cell.angle_alpha   90.00
_cell.angle_beta   90.00
_cell.angle_gamma   90.00
#
_symmetry.space_group_name_H-M   'P 1'
#
loop_
_entity.id
_entity.type
_entity.pdbx_description
1 polymer ?
#
loop_
_entity_poly.entity_id
_entity_poly.type
_entity_poly.pdbx_seq_one_letter_code
_entity_poly.pdbx_strand_id
1 'polypeptide(L)'
;MWSVPQSLEEVARLAETIQIPLAFNLIPGGKTPLFSLSELERMGAKYVSIPMVCLYPAAKAMLKALQALKNGDLKKVAEAGIDWAEFNELIGVSRWWQIEMEFGQKDPDTAP
;
A
#
# COMPACT_ATOMS: atom_id res chain seq x y z
N MET A 1 22.52 8.96 16.64
CA MET A 1 22.87 9.21 15.23
C MET A 1 23.43 7.98 14.51
N TRP A 2 23.70 6.85 15.19
CA TRP A 2 24.37 5.68 14.62
C TRP A 2 23.45 4.66 13.89
N SER A 3 22.13 4.92 13.80
CA SER A 3 21.14 3.91 13.37
C SER A 3 20.51 4.17 11.99
N VAL A 4 21.02 5.15 11.22
CA VAL A 4 20.43 5.54 9.93
C VAL A 4 21.52 5.64 8.87
N PRO A 5 21.87 4.53 8.20
CA PRO A 5 22.93 4.53 7.19
C PRO A 5 22.58 5.50 6.06
N GLN A 6 23.57 6.28 5.63
CA GLN A 6 23.46 7.31 4.59
C GLN A 6 24.08 6.87 3.27
N SER A 7 24.78 5.73 3.23
CA SER A 7 25.38 5.18 2.02
C SER A 7 25.41 3.65 2.03
N LEU A 8 25.61 3.04 0.87
CA LEU A 8 25.75 1.57 0.76
C LEU A 8 27.02 1.06 1.46
N GLU A 9 28.07 1.87 1.57
CA GLU A 9 29.28 1.53 2.33
C GLU A 9 29.02 1.47 3.84
N GLU A 10 28.12 2.31 4.36
CA GLU A 10 27.67 2.19 5.76
C GLU A 10 26.79 0.96 5.96
N VAL A 11 25.92 0.64 5.00
CA VAL A 11 25.11 -0.60 5.01
C VAL A 11 26.01 -1.83 5.03
N ALA A 12 27.03 -1.89 4.16
CA ALA A 12 27.99 -2.99 4.10
C ALA A 12 28.75 -3.17 5.42
N ARG A 13 29.24 -2.09 6.01
CA ARG A 13 29.92 -2.14 7.33
C ARG A 13 29.00 -2.64 8.43
N LEU A 14 27.72 -2.25 8.42
CA LEU A 14 26.75 -2.76 9.38
C LEU A 14 26.53 -4.27 9.20
N ALA A 15 26.44 -4.75 7.96
CA ALA A 15 26.25 -6.16 7.65
C ALA A 15 27.45 -7.04 8.04
N GLU A 16 28.68 -6.51 7.95
CA GLU A 16 29.89 -7.20 8.42
C GLU A 16 29.95 -7.23 9.96
N THR A 17 29.56 -6.13 10.62
CA THR A 17 29.71 -5.97 12.07
C THR A 17 28.60 -6.66 12.86
N ILE A 18 27.38 -6.67 12.34
CA ILE A 18 26.19 -7.14 13.05
C ILE A 18 25.85 -8.56 12.58
N GLN A 19 26.05 -9.53 13.46
CA GLN A 19 25.85 -10.97 13.19
C GLN A 19 24.37 -11.42 13.34
N ILE A 20 23.41 -10.50 13.22
CA ILE A 20 21.98 -10.78 13.25
C ILE A 20 21.30 -10.21 12.01
N PRO A 21 20.11 -10.73 11.60
CA PRO A 21 19.41 -10.23 10.43
C PRO A 21 19.15 -8.72 10.49
N LEU A 22 19.60 -8.00 9.45
CA LEU A 22 19.38 -6.56 9.33
C LEU A 22 18.01 -6.25 8.71
N ALA A 23 17.37 -5.22 9.27
CA ALA A 23 16.11 -4.68 8.78
C ALA A 23 16.26 -3.19 8.45
N PHE A 24 15.73 -2.78 7.29
CA PHE A 24 15.76 -1.39 6.83
C PHE A 24 14.36 -0.80 6.76
N ASN A 25 14.24 0.48 7.12
CA ASN A 25 13.00 1.23 6.99
C ASN A 25 13.18 2.34 5.94
N LEU A 26 12.55 2.17 4.77
CA LEU A 26 12.64 3.08 3.64
C LEU A 26 11.38 3.94 3.58
N ILE A 27 11.54 5.23 3.88
CA ILE A 27 10.47 6.21 3.84
C ILE A 27 10.85 7.29 2.83
N PRO A 28 10.08 7.48 1.74
CA PRO A 28 10.30 8.60 0.82
C PRO A 28 10.22 9.95 1.56
N GLY A 29 11.26 10.78 1.42
CA GLY A 29 11.40 12.04 2.18
C GLY A 29 11.87 11.86 3.63
N GLY A 30 12.21 10.64 4.04
CA GLY A 30 12.86 10.34 5.32
C GLY A 30 14.37 10.58 5.29
N LYS A 31 15.05 10.18 6.38
CA LYS A 31 16.51 10.34 6.54
C LYS A 31 17.33 9.23 5.89
N THR A 32 16.76 8.03 5.71
CA THR A 32 17.43 6.94 5.00
C THR A 32 17.26 7.18 3.50
N PRO A 33 18.36 7.22 2.72
CA PRO A 33 18.25 7.25 1.27
C PRO A 33 17.41 6.07 0.75
N LEU A 34 16.72 6.29 -0.36
CA LEU A 34 15.96 5.23 -1.04
C LEU A 34 16.92 4.36 -1.85
N PHE A 35 17.62 3.45 -1.17
CA PHE A 35 18.40 2.40 -1.81
C PHE A 35 17.50 1.46 -2.61
N SER A 36 18.02 0.84 -3.67
CA SER A 36 17.26 -0.21 -4.35
C SER A 36 17.16 -1.45 -3.47
N LEU A 37 16.06 -2.18 -3.60
CA LEU A 37 15.88 -3.45 -2.88
C LEU A 37 16.99 -4.45 -3.21
N SER A 38 17.42 -4.48 -4.48
CA SER A 38 18.52 -5.34 -4.94
C SER A 38 19.87 -4.99 -4.30
N GLU A 39 20.14 -3.71 -4.03
CA GLU A 39 21.37 -3.29 -3.36
C GLU A 39 21.33 -3.70 -1.89
N LEU A 40 20.21 -3.45 -1.22
CA LEU A 40 20.04 -3.87 0.18
C LEU A 40 20.16 -5.38 0.35
N GLU A 41 19.55 -6.15 -0.56
CA GLU A 41 19.65 -7.61 -0.58
C GLU A 41 21.10 -8.07 -0.76
N ARG A 42 21.82 -7.52 -1.76
CA ARG A 42 23.25 -7.82 -1.97
C ARG A 42 24.12 -7.50 -0.76
N MET A 43 23.73 -6.50 0.03
CA MET A 43 24.45 -6.09 1.24
C MET A 43 23.98 -6.82 2.50
N GLY A 44 23.12 -7.85 2.40
CA GLY A 44 22.73 -8.69 3.53
C GLY A 44 21.52 -8.21 4.32
N ALA A 45 20.73 -7.27 3.79
CA ALA A 45 19.42 -6.94 4.37
C ALA A 45 18.49 -8.15 4.28
N LYS A 46 17.89 -8.54 5.43
CA LYS A 46 16.91 -9.63 5.49
C LYS A 46 15.48 -9.12 5.36
N TYR A 47 15.22 -7.91 5.87
CA TYR A 47 13.89 -7.32 5.90
C TYR A 47 13.92 -5.87 5.43
N VAL A 48 12.89 -5.46 4.70
CA VAL A 48 12.69 -4.07 4.28
C VAL A 48 11.25 -3.68 4.58
N SER A 49 11.09 -2.64 5.39
CA SER A 49 9.82 -1.98 5.64
C SER A 49 9.71 -0.75 4.74
N ILE A 50 8.58 -0.64 4.01
CA ILE A 50 8.24 0.52 3.18
C ILE A 50 6.87 1.03 3.61
N PRO A 51 6.76 1.61 4.83
CA PRO A 51 5.48 1.80 5.50
C PRO A 51 4.53 2.76 4.76
N MET A 52 5.08 3.67 3.95
CA MET A 52 4.30 4.69 3.25
C MET A 52 3.92 4.29 1.81
N VAL A 53 4.24 3.07 1.37
CA VAL A 53 4.04 2.60 -0.01
C VAL A 53 2.58 2.70 -0.46
N CYS A 54 1.62 2.45 0.42
CA CYS A 54 0.19 2.58 0.10
C CYS A 54 -0.35 3.96 0.49
N LEU A 55 0.06 4.48 1.66
CA LEU A 55 -0.55 5.67 2.25
C LEU A 55 -0.25 6.96 1.47
N TYR A 56 0.99 7.16 1.00
CA TYR A 56 1.34 8.36 0.23
C TYR A 56 0.62 8.42 -1.13
N PRO A 57 0.60 7.34 -1.95
CA PRO A 57 -0.20 7.33 -3.17
C PRO A 57 -1.70 7.53 -2.90
N ALA A 58 -2.26 6.87 -1.89
CA ALA A 58 -3.67 7.01 -1.53
C ALA A 58 -4.01 8.46 -1.15
N ALA A 59 -3.20 9.10 -0.29
CA ALA A 59 -3.38 10.51 0.08
C ALA A 59 -3.33 11.43 -1.15
N LYS A 60 -2.38 11.20 -2.06
CA LYS A 60 -2.27 11.97 -3.30
C LYS A 60 -3.47 11.77 -4.22
N ALA A 61 -4.00 10.55 -4.33
CA ALA A 61 -5.20 10.24 -5.13
C ALA A 61 -6.45 10.92 -4.54
N MET A 62 -6.64 10.83 -3.22
CA MET A 62 -7.74 11.52 -2.51
C MET A 62 -7.70 13.03 -2.75
N LEU A 63 -6.53 13.67 -2.62
CA LEU A 63 -6.38 15.10 -2.89
C LEU A 63 -6.73 15.47 -4.35
N LYS A 64 -6.31 14.66 -5.32
CA LYS A 64 -6.65 14.88 -6.74
C LYS A 64 -8.15 14.77 -6.99
N ALA A 65 -8.82 13.77 -6.42
CA ALA A 65 -10.26 13.59 -6.55
C ALA A 65 -11.02 14.78 -5.95
N LEU A 66 -10.64 15.23 -4.74
CA LEU A 66 -11.23 16.40 -4.08
C LEU A 66 -11.01 17.69 -4.88
N GLN A 67 -9.83 17.86 -5.49
CA GLN A 67 -9.54 19.01 -6.35
C GLN A 67 -10.36 19.00 -7.64
N ALA A 68 -10.59 17.82 -8.23
CA ALA A 68 -11.46 17.66 -9.40
C ALA A 68 -12.92 18.00 -9.04
N LEU A 69 -13.40 17.47 -7.92
CA LEU A 69 -14.74 17.76 -7.39
C LEU A 69 -14.93 19.26 -7.14
N LYS A 70 -13.96 19.92 -6.50
CA LYS A 70 -13.98 21.38 -6.25
C LYS A 70 -14.13 22.18 -7.55
N ASN A 71 -13.60 21.68 -8.66
CA ASN A 71 -13.66 22.32 -9.97
C ASN A 71 -14.89 21.90 -10.80
N GLY A 72 -15.76 21.03 -10.28
CA GLY A 72 -16.93 20.50 -10.99
C GLY A 72 -16.61 19.47 -12.09
N ASP A 73 -15.39 18.91 -12.11
CA ASP A 73 -14.96 17.97 -13.15
C ASP A 73 -15.23 16.52 -12.74
N LEU A 74 -16.46 16.05 -12.97
CA LEU A 74 -16.89 14.70 -12.62
C LEU A 74 -16.21 13.59 -13.44
N LYS A 75 -15.77 13.89 -14.68
CA LYS A 75 -15.02 12.92 -15.48
C LYS A 75 -13.69 12.58 -14.81
N LYS A 76 -12.99 13.60 -14.36
CA LYS A 76 -11.72 13.44 -13.63
C LYS A 76 -11.89 12.81 -12.25
N VAL A 77 -13.05 12.96 -11.61
CA VAL A 77 -13.38 12.22 -10.38
C VAL A 77 -13.51 10.72 -10.69
N ALA A 78 -14.20 10.36 -11.78
CA ALA A 78 -14.36 8.96 -12.19
C ALA A 78 -13.02 8.29 -12.56
N GLU A 79 -12.08 9.05 -13.13
CA GLU A 79 -10.73 8.57 -13.48
C GLU A 79 -9.76 8.48 -12.28
N ALA A 80 -10.13 8.97 -11.10
CA ALA A 80 -9.22 9.13 -9.96
C ALA A 80 -9.00 7.85 -9.14
N GLY A 81 -9.80 6.81 -9.36
CA GLY A 81 -9.78 5.58 -8.57
C GLY A 81 -10.13 4.36 -9.42
N ILE A 82 -10.37 3.24 -8.72
CA ILE A 82 -10.88 2.02 -9.33
C ILE A 82 -12.37 2.17 -9.65
N ASP A 83 -12.85 1.42 -10.62
CA ASP A 83 -14.25 1.42 -11.01
C ASP A 83 -15.12 0.51 -10.11
N TRP A 84 -16.43 0.48 -10.42
CA TRP A 84 -17.41 -0.32 -9.68
C TRP A 84 -17.13 -1.83 -9.74
N ALA A 85 -16.67 -2.33 -10.89
CA ALA A 85 -16.40 -3.75 -11.06
C ALA A 85 -15.15 -4.16 -10.26
N GLU A 86 -14.08 -3.38 -10.37
CA GLU A 86 -12.85 -3.56 -9.59
C GLU A 86 -13.11 -3.48 -8.08
N PHE A 87 -13.93 -2.52 -7.63
CA PHE A 87 -14.27 -2.40 -6.21
C PHE A 87 -15.08 -3.58 -5.70
N ASN A 88 -16.07 -4.07 -6.47
CA ASN A 88 -16.88 -5.21 -6.08
C ASN A 88 -16.09 -6.52 -6.02
N GLU A 89 -15.15 -6.70 -6.94
CA GLU A 89 -14.20 -7.81 -6.89
C GLU A 89 -13.32 -7.72 -5.64
N LEU A 90 -12.77 -6.53 -5.35
CA LEU A 90 -11.93 -6.29 -4.18
C LEU A 90 -12.64 -6.60 -2.86
N ILE A 91 -13.90 -6.17 -2.69
CA ILE A 91 -14.67 -6.42 -1.46
C ILE A 91 -15.35 -7.81 -1.44
N GLY A 92 -15.26 -8.55 -2.55
CA GLY A 92 -15.76 -9.91 -2.67
C GLY A 92 -17.29 -10.02 -2.68
N VAL A 93 -18.00 -9.10 -3.34
CA VAL A 93 -19.48 -9.12 -3.42
C VAL A 93 -20.01 -10.49 -3.86
N SER A 94 -19.37 -11.11 -4.86
CA SER A 94 -19.77 -12.44 -5.35
C SER A 94 -19.75 -13.52 -4.26
N ARG A 95 -18.79 -13.45 -3.32
CA ARG A 95 -18.73 -14.38 -2.19
C ARG A 95 -19.91 -14.16 -1.24
N TRP A 96 -20.27 -12.91 -0.98
CA TRP A 96 -21.41 -12.60 -0.10
C TRP A 96 -22.73 -13.06 -0.71
N TRP A 97 -22.92 -12.88 -2.02
CA TRP A 97 -24.10 -13.42 -2.71
C TRP A 97 -24.19 -14.94 -2.64
N GLN A 98 -23.07 -15.66 -2.78
CA GLN A 98 -23.08 -17.13 -2.63
C GLN A 98 -23.51 -17.54 -1.22
N ILE A 99 -22.98 -16.88 -0.19
CA ILE A 99 -23.37 -17.13 1.20
C ILE A 99 -24.86 -16.83 1.42
N GLU A 100 -25.37 -15.73 0.85
CA GLU A 100 -26.78 -15.37 0.92
C GLU A 100 -27.68 -16.40 0.21
N MET A 101 -27.25 -16.93 -0.94
CA MET A 101 -28.01 -17.98 -1.64
C MET A 101 -28.02 -19.31 -0.88
N GLU A 102 -26.91 -19.66 -0.21
CA GLU A 102 -26.77 -20.92 0.53
C GLU A 102 -27.47 -20.89 1.90
N PHE A 103 -27.47 -19.75 2.58
CA PHE A 103 -27.90 -19.64 3.98
C PHE A 103 -28.99 -18.58 4.23
N GLY A 104 -29.30 -17.75 3.23
CA GLY A 104 -30.31 -16.71 3.35
C GLY A 104 -31.69 -17.30 3.59
N GLN A 105 -32.26 -17.03 4.76
CA GLN A 105 -33.68 -17.26 4.97
C GLN A 105 -34.45 -16.27 4.09
N LYS A 106 -35.45 -16.76 3.36
CA LYS A 106 -36.46 -15.87 2.79
C LYS A 106 -37.22 -15.24 3.95
N ASP A 107 -37.07 -13.92 4.10
CA ASP A 107 -37.98 -13.16 4.96
C ASP A 107 -39.39 -13.26 4.34
N PRO A 108 -40.39 -13.83 5.05
CA PRO A 108 -41.75 -13.98 4.54
C PRO A 108 -42.37 -12.66 4.08
N ASP A 109 -41.91 -11.52 4.62
CA ASP A 109 -42.43 -10.19 4.33
C ASP A 109 -41.75 -9.49 3.13
N THR A 110 -40.80 -10.16 2.46
CA THR A 110 -40.11 -9.61 1.26
C THR A 110 -40.29 -10.46 -0.01
N ALA A 111 -41.16 -11.47 0.02
CA ALA A 111 -41.62 -12.10 -1.22
C ALA A 111 -42.49 -11.10 -2.03
N PRO A 112 -42.38 -11.04 -3.37
CA PRO A 112 -43.10 -10.08 -4.20
C PRO A 112 -44.63 -10.23 -4.11
#